data_AF-A0A7C2F940-F1
#
_entry.id   AF-A0A7C2F940-F1
#
_cell.length_a   1.000
_cell.length_b   1.000
_cell.length_c   1.000
_cell.angle_alpha   90.00
_cell.angle_beta   90.00
_cell.angle_gamma   90.00
#
_symmetry.space_group_name_H-M   'P 1'
#
loop_
_entity.id
_entity.type
_entity.pdbx_description
1 polymer ?
#
loop_
_entity_poly.entity_id
_entity_poly.type
_entity_poly.pdbx_seq_one_letter_code
_entity_poly.pdbx_strand_id
1 'polypeptide(L)'
;MVASINSTILPLFAETEGRANFGEGVLWVAIYEAANIQIPNPAAFTDEQRERLLNAFEQMAGREVKSIFEELGLPKPNRDYSNIRLEEVSLKRVLPDRRALDAVVFEVLGLSESEQLAVYRGVVELVKNRLVKAQSVSG
;
A
#
# COMPACT_ATOMS: atom_id res chain seq x y z
N MET A 1 5.69 3.40 16.09
CA MET A 1 4.24 3.16 15.91
C MET A 1 3.68 3.81 14.65
N VAL A 2 3.90 5.11 14.41
CA VAL A 2 3.44 5.78 13.16
C VAL A 2 4.11 5.22 11.90
N ALA A 3 5.34 4.74 11.98
CA ALA A 3 6.03 4.18 10.82
C ALA A 3 5.43 2.85 10.31
N SER A 4 4.90 1.98 11.18
CA SER A 4 4.37 0.65 10.76
C SER A 4 3.05 0.75 10.01
N ILE A 5 2.22 1.75 10.34
CA ILE A 5 0.97 2.03 9.64
C ILE A 5 1.19 2.60 8.23
N ASN A 6 2.42 3.01 7.88
CA ASN A 6 2.76 3.50 6.56
C ASN A 6 3.19 2.40 5.58
N SER A 7 3.06 1.13 5.96
CA SER A 7 3.31 -0.03 5.08
C SER A 7 2.14 -0.30 4.14
N THR A 8 2.38 -1.10 3.09
CA THR A 8 1.34 -1.50 2.13
C THR A 8 0.24 -2.38 2.71
N ILE A 9 0.39 -2.85 3.95
CA ILE A 9 -0.69 -3.52 4.68
C ILE A 9 -1.87 -2.57 4.93
N LEU A 10 -1.61 -1.29 5.21
CA LEU A 10 -2.68 -0.32 5.44
C LEU A 10 -3.57 -0.12 4.20
N PRO A 11 -3.05 0.19 3.00
CA PRO A 11 -3.90 0.31 1.82
C PRO A 11 -4.60 -1.02 1.49
N LEU A 12 -3.98 -2.18 1.72
CA LEU A 12 -4.67 -3.47 1.53
C LEU A 12 -5.96 -3.54 2.36
N PHE A 13 -5.87 -3.30 3.67
CA PHE A 13 -7.05 -3.32 4.54
C PHE A 13 -8.01 -2.16 4.28
N ALA A 14 -7.50 -0.98 3.93
CA ALA A 14 -8.35 0.15 3.61
C ALA A 14 -9.21 -0.12 2.36
N GLU A 15 -8.66 -0.79 1.34
CA GLU A 15 -9.43 -1.15 0.14
C GLU A 15 -10.45 -2.27 0.40
N THR A 16 -10.21 -3.17 1.36
CA THR A 16 -11.16 -4.24 1.69
C THR A 16 -12.28 -3.77 2.61
N GLU A 17 -11.96 -2.91 3.58
CA GLU A 17 -12.91 -2.44 4.60
C GLU A 17 -13.56 -1.10 4.24
N GLY A 18 -12.94 -0.32 3.35
CA GLY A 18 -13.36 1.03 3.02
C GLY A 18 -14.54 1.08 2.05
N ARG A 19 -15.32 2.15 2.18
CA ARG A 19 -16.46 2.44 1.28
C ARG A 19 -15.98 3.18 0.05
N ALA A 20 -16.32 2.63 -1.12
CA ALA A 20 -16.09 3.27 -2.42
C ALA A 20 -17.37 3.91 -3.01
N ASN A 21 -18.37 4.21 -2.16
CA ASN A 21 -19.67 4.71 -2.61
C ASN A 21 -19.70 6.23 -2.86
N PHE A 22 -18.58 6.91 -2.58
CA PHE A 22 -18.42 8.32 -2.84
C PHE A 22 -17.88 8.49 -4.26
N GLY A 23 -18.40 9.48 -5.00
CA GLY A 23 -17.98 9.75 -6.38
C GLY A 23 -16.47 9.99 -6.51
N GLU A 24 -15.98 10.02 -7.75
CA GLU A 24 -14.55 10.24 -8.09
C GLU A 24 -13.57 9.17 -7.56
N GLY A 25 -14.06 8.06 -7.02
CA GLY A 25 -13.22 6.96 -6.55
C GLY A 25 -12.62 7.23 -5.18
N VAL A 26 -13.25 8.09 -4.40
CA VAL A 26 -12.92 8.34 -3.00
C VAL A 26 -13.12 7.05 -2.20
N LEU A 27 -12.07 6.63 -1.52
CA LEU A 27 -12.12 5.58 -0.51
C LEU A 27 -12.33 6.24 0.84
N TRP A 28 -13.48 5.98 1.44
CA TRP A 28 -13.83 6.49 2.76
C TRP A 28 -13.83 5.36 3.79
N VAL A 29 -13.04 5.52 4.85
CA VAL A 29 -13.07 4.64 6.02
C VAL A 29 -13.80 5.39 7.13
N ALA A 30 -15.02 4.96 7.49
CA ALA A 30 -15.73 5.55 8.62
C ALA A 30 -15.05 5.19 9.95
N ILE A 31 -15.28 5.97 11.01
CA ILE A 31 -14.68 5.74 12.35
C ILE A 31 -14.91 4.30 12.84
N TYR A 32 -16.10 3.74 12.60
CA TYR A 32 -16.41 2.36 12.99
C TYR A 32 -15.68 1.30 12.15
N GLU A 33 -15.35 1.61 10.89
CA GLU A 33 -14.59 0.73 9.98
C GLU A 33 -13.09 0.83 10.24
N ALA A 34 -12.61 1.99 10.71
CA ALA A 34 -11.23 2.15 11.13
C ALA A 34 -10.84 1.18 12.26
N ALA A 35 -11.81 0.74 13.08
CA ALA A 35 -11.59 -0.28 14.09
C ALA A 35 -11.34 -1.69 13.51
N ASN A 36 -11.77 -1.96 12.27
CA ASN A 36 -11.54 -3.24 11.58
C ASN A 36 -10.19 -3.29 10.86
N ILE A 37 -9.56 -2.12 10.62
CA ILE A 37 -8.23 -2.05 10.00
C ILE A 37 -7.22 -2.68 10.95
N GLN A 38 -6.66 -3.81 10.52
CA GLN A 38 -5.63 -4.49 11.29
C GLN A 38 -4.29 -3.81 11.07
N ILE A 39 -3.63 -3.45 12.17
CA ILE A 39 -2.30 -2.86 12.17
C ILE A 39 -1.30 -3.80 12.85
N PRO A 40 -0.03 -3.82 12.41
CA PRO A 40 1.00 -4.60 13.07
C PRO A 40 1.14 -4.19 14.55
N ASN A 41 1.11 -5.19 15.45
CA ASN A 41 1.27 -4.96 16.89
C ASN A 41 2.66 -4.35 17.18
N PRO A 42 2.77 -3.15 17.76
CA PRO A 42 4.06 -2.51 18.07
C PRO A 42 4.99 -3.35 18.97
N ALA A 43 4.42 -4.19 19.81
CA ALA A 43 5.17 -5.08 20.69
C ALA A 43 5.82 -6.27 19.94
N ALA A 44 5.39 -6.56 18.71
CA ALA A 44 5.94 -7.64 17.89
C ALA A 44 7.29 -7.27 17.23
N PHE A 45 7.68 -5.99 17.26
CA PHE A 45 8.92 -5.51 16.65
C PHE A 45 10.06 -5.53 17.66
N THR A 46 11.22 -6.05 17.25
CA THR A 46 12.48 -5.90 17.98
C THR A 46 13.00 -4.46 17.89
N ASP A 47 13.95 -4.08 18.75
CA ASP A 47 14.52 -2.73 18.71
C ASP A 47 15.26 -2.44 17.40
N GLU A 48 15.98 -3.43 16.87
CA GLU A 48 16.61 -3.35 15.55
C GLU A 48 15.58 -3.15 14.42
N GLN A 49 14.47 -3.89 14.46
CA GLN A 49 13.38 -3.71 13.48
C GLN A 49 12.75 -2.32 13.60
N ARG A 50 12.56 -1.80 14.82
CA ARG A 50 12.04 -0.44 15.04
C ARG A 50 12.95 0.64 14.46
N GLU A 51 14.26 0.48 14.63
CA GLU A 51 15.25 1.41 14.07
C GLU A 51 15.25 1.36 12.54
N ARG A 52 15.32 0.17 11.94
CA ARG A 52 15.20 -0.02 10.47
C ARG A 52 13.92 0.62 9.93
N LEU A 53 12.80 0.41 10.60
CA LEU A 53 11.50 0.94 10.22
C LEU A 53 11.44 2.47 10.29
N LEU A 54 12.02 3.06 11.35
CA LEU A 54 12.09 4.51 11.50
C LEU A 54 12.95 5.15 10.40
N ASN A 55 14.14 4.59 10.16
CA ASN A 55 15.04 5.06 9.11
C ASN A 55 14.37 4.99 7.73
N ALA A 56 13.69 3.88 7.40
CA ALA A 56 12.97 3.75 6.13
C ALA A 56 11.82 4.76 6.01
N PHE A 57 11.09 5.00 7.10
CA PHE A 57 10.03 6.01 7.14
C PHE A 57 10.56 7.43 6.92
N GLU A 58 11.69 7.79 7.52
CA GLU A 58 12.30 9.12 7.33
C GLU A 58 12.75 9.33 5.87
N GLN A 59 13.34 8.31 5.23
CA GLN A 59 13.69 8.37 3.81
C GLN A 59 12.45 8.56 2.94
N MET A 60 11.37 7.83 3.25
CA MET A 60 10.11 7.95 2.53
C MET A 60 9.44 9.32 2.73
N ALA A 61 9.50 9.85 3.95
CA ALA A 61 8.93 11.17 4.29
C ALA A 61 9.71 12.33 3.64
N GLY A 62 10.98 12.13 3.30
CA GLY A 62 11.84 13.13 2.65
C GLY A 62 11.66 13.25 1.13
N ARG A 63 10.92 12.33 0.48
CA ARG A 63 10.65 12.39 -0.97
C ARG A 63 9.25 12.90 -1.28
N GLU A 64 9.02 13.28 -2.54
CA GLU A 64 7.68 13.57 -3.04
C GLU A 64 6.76 12.34 -2.87
N VAL A 65 5.52 12.59 -2.45
CA VAL A 65 4.48 11.56 -2.36
C VAL A 65 4.06 11.18 -3.77
N LYS A 66 4.16 9.88 -4.11
CA LYS A 66 3.80 9.36 -5.43
C LYS A 66 2.52 8.55 -5.36
N SER A 67 1.94 8.21 -6.51
CA SER A 67 0.86 7.25 -6.55
C SER A 67 1.34 5.88 -6.05
N ILE A 68 0.44 5.09 -5.45
CA ILE A 68 0.78 3.73 -5.01
C ILE A 68 1.32 2.86 -6.15
N PHE A 69 0.89 3.11 -7.40
CA PHE A 69 1.44 2.44 -8.58
C PHE A 69 2.93 2.74 -8.76
N GLU A 70 3.30 4.01 -8.73
CA GLU A 70 4.71 4.45 -8.87
C GLU A 70 5.57 3.97 -7.70
N GLU A 71 5.05 3.97 -6.48
CA GLU A 71 5.77 3.45 -5.31
C GLU A 71 6.05 1.95 -5.41
N LEU A 72 5.17 1.20 -6.04
CA LEU A 72 5.31 -0.23 -6.32
C LEU A 72 6.06 -0.53 -7.63
N GLY A 73 6.66 0.48 -8.27
CA GLY A 73 7.54 0.31 -9.43
C GLY A 73 6.82 0.24 -10.79
N LEU A 74 5.54 0.58 -10.82
CA LEU A 74 4.73 0.68 -12.03
C LEU A 74 4.84 2.09 -12.63
N PRO A 75 4.49 2.28 -13.92
CA PRO A 75 4.51 3.62 -14.51
C PRO A 75 3.48 4.54 -13.84
N LYS A 76 3.68 5.84 -13.99
CA LYS A 76 2.66 6.84 -13.67
C LYS A 76 1.36 6.48 -14.42
N PRO A 77 0.21 6.37 -13.73
CA PRO A 77 -1.03 5.95 -14.37
C PRO A 77 -1.45 6.96 -15.45
N ASN A 78 -1.87 6.46 -16.61
CA ASN A 78 -2.59 7.25 -17.59
C ASN A 78 -4.06 7.44 -17.16
N ARG A 79 -4.80 8.24 -17.93
CA ARG A 79 -6.18 8.62 -17.55
C ARG A 79 -7.08 7.41 -17.32
N ASP A 80 -6.96 6.34 -18.09
CA ASP A 80 -7.83 5.16 -18.03
C ASP A 80 -7.20 3.96 -17.29
N TYR A 81 -6.03 4.14 -16.67
CA TYR A 81 -5.25 3.11 -15.99
C TYR A 81 -4.89 1.89 -16.87
N SER A 82 -4.98 2.00 -18.20
CA SER A 82 -4.68 0.91 -19.13
C SER A 82 -3.20 0.54 -19.17
N ASN A 83 -2.32 1.46 -18.76
CA ASN A 83 -0.88 1.23 -18.65
C ASN A 83 -0.45 0.56 -17.33
N ILE A 84 -1.38 0.33 -16.39
CA ILE A 84 -1.10 -0.34 -15.12
C ILE A 84 -1.32 -1.85 -15.27
N ARG A 85 -0.25 -2.63 -15.19
CA ARG A 85 -0.21 -4.08 -15.42
C ARG A 85 0.26 -4.84 -14.19
N LEU A 86 -0.53 -5.83 -13.75
CA LEU A 86 -0.29 -6.59 -12.51
C LEU A 86 0.95 -7.49 -12.61
N GLU A 87 1.21 -7.99 -13.81
CA GLU A 87 2.35 -8.82 -14.15
C GLU A 87 3.69 -8.06 -14.08
N GLU A 88 3.67 -6.72 -14.16
CA GLU A 88 4.89 -5.90 -14.03
C GLU A 88 5.31 -5.66 -12.58
N VAL A 89 4.42 -5.96 -11.61
CA VAL A 89 4.74 -5.84 -10.18
C VAL A 89 5.83 -6.84 -9.82
N SER A 90 6.91 -6.36 -9.20
CA SER A 90 8.02 -7.19 -8.73
C SER A 90 8.73 -6.52 -7.55
N LEU A 91 9.26 -7.33 -6.63
CA LEU A 91 9.96 -6.83 -5.43
C LEU A 91 11.15 -5.92 -5.75
N LYS A 92 11.80 -6.14 -6.90
CA LYS A 92 12.99 -5.39 -7.34
C LYS A 92 12.69 -3.98 -7.86
N ARG A 93 11.44 -3.73 -8.25
CA ARG A 93 11.02 -2.45 -8.86
C ARG A 93 10.35 -1.51 -7.87
N VAL A 94 9.90 -2.03 -6.72
CA VAL A 94 9.38 -1.22 -5.61
C VAL A 94 10.44 -0.20 -5.20
N LEU A 95 10.03 1.05 -4.94
CA LEU A 95 10.97 2.10 -4.55
C LEU A 95 11.77 1.67 -3.30
N PRO A 96 13.07 1.99 -3.21
CA PRO A 96 13.91 1.49 -2.13
C PRO A 96 13.39 1.82 -0.73
N ASP A 97 12.91 3.04 -0.50
CA ASP A 97 12.34 3.46 0.77
C ASP A 97 11.07 2.68 1.14
N ARG A 98 10.12 2.59 0.22
CA ARG A 98 8.89 1.79 0.31
C ARG A 98 9.21 0.33 0.62
N ARG A 99 10.11 -0.26 -0.16
CA ARG A 99 10.52 -1.66 0.00
C ARG A 99 11.17 -1.91 1.36
N ALA A 100 12.03 -1.01 1.82
CA ALA A 100 12.70 -1.11 3.12
C ALA A 100 11.69 -1.05 4.27
N LEU A 101 10.69 -0.16 4.19
CA LEU A 101 9.62 -0.06 5.18
C LEU A 101 8.76 -1.33 5.19
N ASP A 102 8.27 -1.75 4.03
CA ASP A 102 7.42 -2.93 3.90
C ASP A 102 8.15 -4.21 4.29
N ALA A 103 9.46 -4.32 4.00
CA ALA A 103 10.27 -5.48 4.38
C ALA A 103 10.23 -5.75 5.87
N VAL A 104 10.37 -4.71 6.70
CA VAL A 104 10.34 -4.86 8.16
C VAL A 104 8.97 -5.35 8.63
N VAL A 105 7.89 -4.78 8.08
CA VAL A 105 6.53 -5.20 8.44
C VAL A 105 6.26 -6.63 7.99
N PHE A 106 6.66 -7.00 6.78
CA PHE A 106 6.50 -8.35 6.24
C PHE A 106 7.33 -9.39 6.98
N GLU A 107 8.54 -9.04 7.44
CA GLU A 107 9.37 -9.87 8.31
C GLU A 107 8.65 -10.19 9.63
N VAL A 108 8.06 -9.16 10.27
CA VAL A 108 7.29 -9.34 11.52
C VAL A 108 6.02 -10.18 11.30
N LEU A 109 5.39 -10.06 10.14
CA LEU A 109 4.23 -10.88 9.76
C LEU A 109 4.61 -12.28 9.26
N GLY A 110 5.90 -12.56 9.07
CA GLY A 110 6.38 -13.86 8.58
C GLY A 110 6.05 -14.15 7.11
N LEU A 111 5.87 -13.13 6.28
CA LEU A 111 5.47 -13.31 4.88
C LEU A 111 6.65 -13.73 3.99
N SER A 112 6.44 -14.79 3.23
CA SER A 112 7.35 -15.22 2.15
C SER A 112 7.40 -14.20 1.00
N GLU A 113 8.46 -14.22 0.19
CA GLU A 113 8.56 -13.33 -0.98
C GLU A 113 7.37 -13.44 -1.93
N SER A 114 6.81 -14.64 -2.11
CA SER A 114 5.60 -14.88 -2.91
C SER A 114 4.37 -14.20 -2.32
N GLU A 115 4.21 -14.21 -0.99
CA GLU A 115 3.10 -13.54 -0.31
C GLU A 115 3.25 -12.03 -0.33
N GLN A 116 4.48 -11.52 -0.15
CA GLN A 116 4.77 -10.08 -0.29
C GLN A 116 4.40 -9.59 -1.69
N LEU A 117 4.74 -10.38 -2.72
CA LEU A 117 4.36 -10.07 -4.10
C LEU A 117 2.84 -10.12 -4.30
N ALA A 118 2.15 -11.07 -3.69
CA ALA A 118 0.70 -11.16 -3.72
C ALA A 118 0.03 -9.95 -3.05
N VAL A 119 0.56 -9.47 -1.92
CA VAL A 119 0.09 -8.24 -1.26
C VAL A 119 0.20 -7.04 -2.19
N TYR A 120 1.37 -6.81 -2.80
CA TYR A 120 1.55 -5.69 -3.72
C TYR A 120 0.61 -5.76 -4.93
N ARG A 121 0.44 -6.96 -5.53
CA ARG A 121 -0.50 -7.16 -6.63
C ARG A 121 -1.94 -6.91 -6.22
N GLY A 122 -2.35 -7.41 -5.06
CA GLY A 122 -3.69 -7.19 -4.51
C GLY A 122 -3.98 -5.70 -4.31
N VAL A 123 -3.04 -4.94 -3.73
CA VAL A 123 -3.17 -3.49 -3.58
C VAL A 123 -3.32 -2.81 -4.95
N VAL A 124 -2.46 -3.14 -5.92
CA VAL A 124 -2.55 -2.57 -7.28
C VAL A 124 -3.89 -2.88 -7.94
N GLU A 125 -4.37 -4.11 -7.83
CA GLU A 125 -5.64 -4.56 -8.40
C GLU A 125 -6.82 -3.82 -7.79
N LEU A 126 -6.90 -3.78 -6.46
CA LEU A 126 -8.00 -3.15 -5.72
C LEU A 126 -8.07 -1.64 -6.03
N VAL A 127 -6.94 -0.95 -5.93
CA VAL A 127 -6.85 0.49 -6.22
C VAL A 127 -7.25 0.77 -7.67
N LYS A 128 -6.74 -0.01 -8.63
CA LYS A 128 -7.07 0.14 -10.04
C LYS A 128 -8.57 -0.08 -10.29
N ASN A 129 -9.14 -1.15 -9.74
CA ASN A 129 -10.56 -1.47 -9.90
C ASN A 129 -11.46 -0.35 -9.35
N ARG A 130 -11.13 0.21 -8.18
CA ARG A 130 -11.85 1.35 -7.62
C ARG A 130 -11.82 2.57 -8.57
N LEU A 131 -10.64 2.92 -9.05
CA LEU A 131 -10.44 4.12 -9.87
C LEU A 131 -11.08 3.99 -11.26
N VAL A 132 -10.99 2.82 -11.90
CA VAL A 132 -11.66 2.54 -13.18
C VAL A 132 -13.19 2.60 -13.03
N LYS A 133 -13.73 2.00 -11.97
CA LYS A 133 -15.18 2.03 -11.69
C LYS A 133 -15.69 3.45 -11.47
N ALA A 134 -14.92 4.30 -10.80
CA ALA A 134 -15.28 5.70 -10.59
C ALA A 134 -15.40 6.49 -11.91
N GLN A 135 -14.57 6.16 -12.90
CA GLN A 135 -14.64 6.79 -14.22
C GLN A 135 -15.82 6.30 -15.04
N SER A 136 -16.19 5.02 -14.92
CA SER A 136 -17.29 4.44 -15.71
C SER A 136 -18.67 4.95 -15.29
N VAL A 137 -18.82 5.51 -14.08
CA VAL A 137 -20.09 6.07 -13.58
C VAL A 137 -20.20 7.58 -13.73
N SER A 138 -19.13 8.24 -14.15
CA SER A 138 -19.06 9.70 -14.34
C SER A 138 -19.26 10.12 -15.81
N GLY A 139 -19.65 9.17 -16.67
CA GLY A 139 -19.88 9.35 -18.12
C GLY A 139 -21.36 9.32 -18.48
#